data_AF-A0A950V4P7-F1
#
_entry.id   AF-A0A950V4P7-F1
#
_cell.length_a   1.000
_cell.length_b   1.000
_cell.length_c   1.000
_cell.angle_alpha   90.00
_cell.angle_beta   90.00
_cell.angle_gamma   90.00
#
_symmetry.space_group_name_H-M   'P 1'
#
loop_
_entity.id
_entity.type
_entity.pdbx_description
1 polymer ?
#
loop_
_entity_poly.entity_id
_entity_poly.type
_entity_poly.pdbx_seq_one_letter_code
_entity_poly.pdbx_strand_id
1 'polypeptide(L)'
;MDADVIVVGAGAAGLAAARSLARRSFRVIVLEARDRVGGRVWSHPTPRCALPAELGAEFIHGAGRATLALLREAGTAAIDMGGETWSCGPDGVLKQEEHDFDEAAAIFEGARELAEDESVERYLQRFQDDAARRAIAISARAFVEGFEAADTRVASVRAIADEWSSGVDLAIARPLGGYGPMFGHLEAACSAGGVRIMRSTVVRRIAWERGAVAIHAGGADGIASTFQAKAVIVTLPVGVLRQTGEGAVTFAPNLPARKRTALG
;
A
#
# COMPACT_ATOMS: atom_id res chain seq x y z
N MET A 1 3.93 15.60 -28.15
CA MET A 1 4.17 14.82 -26.92
C MET A 1 4.01 15.72 -25.71
N ASP A 2 3.05 15.38 -24.86
CA ASP A 2 2.60 16.18 -23.71
C ASP A 2 3.61 16.13 -22.56
N ALA A 3 4.28 14.99 -22.38
CA ALA A 3 5.29 14.78 -21.34
C ALA A 3 6.42 13.87 -21.83
N ASP A 4 7.51 13.81 -21.07
CA ASP A 4 8.51 12.76 -21.22
C ASP A 4 8.05 11.49 -20.50
N VAL A 5 7.46 11.62 -19.31
CA VAL A 5 6.93 10.50 -18.52
C VAL A 5 5.54 10.83 -17.99
N ILE A 6 4.60 9.88 -18.09
CA ILE A 6 3.33 9.94 -17.35
C ILE A 6 3.38 8.98 -16.16
N VAL A 7 2.96 9.42 -14.99
CA VAL A 7 2.78 8.59 -13.80
C VAL A 7 1.29 8.36 -13.57
N VAL A 8 0.87 7.11 -13.42
CA VAL A 8 -0.51 6.74 -13.12
C VAL A 8 -0.66 6.43 -11.63
N GLY A 9 -1.43 7.27 -10.94
CA GLY A 9 -1.65 7.28 -9.49
C GLY A 9 -0.83 8.35 -8.76
N ALA A 10 -1.49 9.15 -7.92
CA ALA A 10 -0.89 10.15 -7.02
C ALA A 10 -0.86 9.67 -5.56
N GLY A 11 -0.56 8.38 -5.36
CA GLY A 11 -0.16 7.85 -4.04
C GLY A 11 1.30 8.17 -3.72
N ALA A 12 1.80 7.69 -2.57
CA ALA A 12 3.17 7.94 -2.12
C ALA A 12 4.22 7.60 -3.19
N ALA A 13 4.12 6.40 -3.78
CA ALA A 13 5.05 5.95 -4.82
C ALA A 13 4.99 6.83 -6.09
N GLY A 14 3.79 7.20 -6.53
CA GLY A 14 3.59 8.01 -7.72
C GLY A 14 4.13 9.44 -7.57
N LEU A 15 3.82 10.10 -6.46
CA LEU A 15 4.34 11.43 -6.16
C LEU A 15 5.87 11.43 -5.96
N ALA A 16 6.41 10.42 -5.27
CA ALA A 16 7.86 10.27 -5.10
C ALA A 16 8.58 10.06 -6.45
N ALA A 17 8.00 9.24 -7.34
CA ALA A 17 8.51 9.04 -8.70
C ALA A 17 8.46 10.34 -9.52
N ALA A 18 7.32 11.04 -9.50
CA ALA A 18 7.15 12.30 -10.22
C ALA A 18 8.13 13.37 -9.75
N ARG A 19 8.29 13.55 -8.43
CA ARG A 19 9.27 14.45 -7.82
C ARG A 19 10.70 14.11 -8.24
N SER A 20 11.04 12.81 -8.25
CA SER A 20 12.39 12.33 -8.61
C SER A 20 12.72 12.52 -10.09
N LEU A 21 11.71 12.44 -10.97
CA LEU A 21 11.85 12.72 -12.39
C LEU A 21 11.93 14.22 -12.68
N ALA A 22 11.09 15.03 -12.03
CA ALA A 22 11.10 16.48 -12.18
C ALA A 22 12.44 17.10 -11.75
N ARG A 23 13.05 16.60 -10.68
CA ARG A 23 14.42 16.98 -10.25
C ARG A 23 15.51 16.73 -11.30
N ARG A 24 15.24 15.84 -12.26
CA ARG A 24 16.12 15.55 -13.40
C ARG A 24 15.65 16.24 -14.69
N SER A 25 14.79 17.26 -14.55
CA SER A 25 14.28 18.08 -15.65
C SER A 25 13.43 17.34 -16.68
N PHE A 26 12.88 16.16 -16.34
CA PHE A 26 11.87 15.52 -17.18
C PHE A 26 10.54 16.27 -17.09
N ARG A 27 9.82 16.41 -18.21
CA ARG A 27 8.43 16.88 -18.18
C ARG A 27 7.55 15.73 -17.72
N VAL A 28 6.82 15.92 -16.62
CA VAL A 28 6.02 14.86 -15.98
C VAL A 28 4.56 15.28 -15.86
N ILE A 29 3.67 14.36 -16.20
CA ILE A 29 2.24 14.43 -15.87
C ILE A 29 1.91 13.31 -14.89
N VAL A 30 1.14 13.61 -13.85
CA VAL A 30 0.55 12.60 -12.95
C VAL A 30 -0.95 12.56 -13.22
N LEU A 31 -1.49 11.37 -13.45
CA LEU A 31 -2.93 11.14 -13.62
C LEU A 31 -3.47 10.41 -12.38
N GLU A 32 -4.38 11.03 -11.65
CA GLU A 32 -5.01 10.49 -10.46
C GLU A 32 -6.51 10.37 -10.65
N ALA A 33 -7.05 9.18 -10.35
CA ALA A 33 -8.46 8.87 -10.53
C ALA A 33 -9.36 9.65 -9.56
N ARG A 34 -8.90 9.90 -8.33
CA ARG A 34 -9.66 10.64 -7.31
C ARG A 34 -9.43 12.14 -7.42
N ASP A 35 -10.27 12.91 -6.73
CA ASP A 35 -10.16 14.36 -6.56
C ASP A 35 -9.06 14.78 -5.55
N ARG A 36 -8.33 13.81 -5.00
CA ARG A 36 -7.29 14.00 -3.99
C ARG A 36 -6.06 13.14 -4.26
N VAL A 37 -4.91 13.59 -3.76
CA VAL A 37 -3.70 12.78 -3.65
C VAL A 37 -3.74 11.88 -2.39
N GLY A 38 -2.75 11.02 -2.24
CA GLY A 38 -2.57 10.18 -1.04
C GLY A 38 -2.71 8.67 -1.28
N GLY A 39 -3.46 8.29 -2.32
CA GLY A 39 -3.71 6.87 -2.62
C GLY A 39 -4.43 6.18 -1.45
N ARG A 40 -3.76 5.19 -0.85
CA ARG A 40 -4.26 4.44 0.34
C ARG A 40 -4.16 5.23 1.64
N VAL A 41 -3.51 6.38 1.64
CA VAL A 41 -3.47 7.29 2.79
C VAL A 41 -4.56 8.34 2.65
N TRP A 42 -5.32 8.57 3.71
CA TRP A 42 -6.39 9.56 3.72
C TRP A 42 -6.64 10.12 5.11
N SER A 43 -6.01 11.25 5.39
CA SER A 43 -6.29 12.06 6.59
C SER A 43 -7.59 12.84 6.36
N HIS A 44 -8.63 12.49 7.11
CA HIS A 44 -9.93 13.14 7.06
C HIS A 44 -10.06 14.16 8.21
N PRO A 45 -10.26 15.45 7.91
CA PRO A 45 -10.50 16.45 8.95
C PRO A 45 -11.73 16.12 9.77
N THR A 46 -11.60 16.15 11.09
CA THR A 46 -12.69 15.88 12.03
C THR A 46 -13.08 17.18 12.72
N PRO A 47 -14.31 17.69 12.52
CA PRO A 47 -14.77 18.88 13.21
C PRO A 47 -14.64 18.69 14.73
N ARG A 48 -14.08 19.71 15.41
CA ARG A 48 -13.88 19.75 16.88
C ARG A 48 -12.79 18.82 17.44
N CYS A 49 -11.98 18.17 16.61
CA CYS A 49 -10.79 17.45 17.05
C CYS A 49 -9.52 18.12 16.51
N ALA A 50 -8.46 18.15 17.31
CA ALA A 50 -7.17 18.71 16.90
C ALA A 50 -6.40 17.81 15.92
N LEU A 51 -6.75 16.52 15.87
CA LEU A 51 -6.11 15.51 15.01
C LEU A 51 -7.12 14.98 13.99
N PRO A 52 -6.71 14.76 12.72
CA PRO A 52 -7.58 14.14 11.73
C PRO A 52 -7.81 12.66 12.05
N ALA A 53 -8.90 12.11 11.52
CA ALA A 53 -9.08 10.66 11.45
C ALA A 53 -8.31 10.12 10.24
N GLU A 54 -7.44 9.13 10.45
CA GLU A 54 -6.79 8.43 9.34
C GLU A 54 -7.73 7.32 8.85
N LEU A 55 -8.27 7.49 7.63
CA LEU A 55 -9.18 6.53 7.00
C LEU A 55 -8.42 5.52 6.11
N GLY A 56 -7.12 5.37 6.37
CA GLY A 56 -6.18 4.58 5.59
C GLY A 56 -4.97 4.22 6.46
N ALA A 57 -3.75 4.41 5.95
CA ALA A 57 -2.57 4.22 6.78
C ALA A 57 -2.56 5.19 7.97
N GLU A 58 -2.39 4.66 9.18
CA GLU A 58 -2.31 5.42 10.43
C GLU A 58 -0.93 5.35 11.06
N PHE A 59 -0.30 4.18 10.98
CA PHE A 59 0.94 3.86 11.67
C PHE A 59 2.17 3.90 10.76
N ILE A 60 3.32 4.14 11.37
CA ILE A 60 4.66 3.96 10.82
C ILE A 60 5.25 2.79 11.60
N HIS A 61 5.44 1.65 10.94
CA HIS A 61 6.07 0.49 11.54
C HIS A 61 7.59 0.53 11.36
N GLY A 62 8.28 0.16 12.43
CA GLY A 62 9.73 0.10 12.53
C GLY A 62 10.47 1.37 12.12
N ALA A 63 11.64 1.21 11.50
CA ALA A 63 12.55 2.33 11.23
C ALA A 63 11.96 3.43 10.33
N GLY A 64 10.94 3.13 9.50
CA GLY A 64 10.14 4.14 8.78
C GLY A 64 10.90 5.19 7.97
N ARG A 65 12.16 4.93 7.57
CA ARG A 65 13.14 5.97 7.22
C ARG A 65 12.68 6.93 6.12
N ALA A 66 12.07 6.40 5.06
CA ALA A 66 11.57 7.20 3.95
C ALA A 66 10.40 8.11 4.40
N THR A 67 9.47 7.56 5.18
CA THR A 67 8.33 8.29 5.75
C THR A 67 8.80 9.37 6.71
N LEU A 68 9.68 9.03 7.66
CA LEU A 68 10.25 9.98 8.62
C LEU A 68 11.02 11.12 7.93
N ALA A 69 11.76 10.83 6.86
CA ALA A 69 12.43 11.86 6.08
C ALA A 69 11.41 12.82 5.42
N LEU A 70 10.35 12.29 4.82
CA LEU A 70 9.31 13.10 4.20
C LEU A 70 8.51 13.94 5.21
N LEU A 71 8.25 13.40 6.41
CA LEU A 71 7.63 14.15 7.50
C LEU A 71 8.50 15.34 7.92
N ARG A 72 9.82 15.13 8.09
CA ARG A 72 10.75 16.23 8.42
C ARG A 72 10.81 17.28 7.33
N GLU A 73 10.85 16.87 6.07
CA GLU A 73 10.83 17.82 4.94
C GLU A 73 9.52 18.64 4.90
N ALA A 74 8.40 18.04 5.32
CA ALA A 74 7.10 18.70 5.44
C ALA A 74 6.97 19.56 6.72
N GLY A 75 8.02 19.66 7.54
CA GLY A 75 8.01 20.42 8.79
C GLY A 75 7.20 19.78 9.92
N THR A 76 6.94 18.46 9.84
CA THR A 76 6.27 17.69 10.89
C THR A 76 7.18 16.56 11.41
N ALA A 77 6.70 15.83 12.42
CA ALA A 77 7.40 14.73 13.07
C ALA A 77 6.50 13.51 13.18
N ALA A 78 7.08 12.40 13.62
CA ALA A 78 6.32 11.27 14.14
C ALA A 78 6.35 11.30 15.68
N ILE A 79 5.31 10.78 16.30
CA ILE A 79 5.18 10.59 17.73
C ILE A 79 5.20 9.07 17.96
N ASP A 80 6.11 8.62 18.82
CA ASP A 80 6.12 7.22 19.23
C ASP A 80 4.85 6.90 20.00
N MET A 81 4.22 5.81 19.61
CA MET A 81 3.05 5.29 20.29
C MET A 81 3.51 4.21 21.26
N GLY A 82 3.50 4.55 22.55
CA GLY A 82 3.45 3.55 23.60
C GLY A 82 2.03 3.01 23.77
N GLY A 83 1.89 1.95 24.54
CA GLY A 83 0.59 1.41 24.91
C GLY A 83 0.70 0.04 25.55
N GLU A 84 -0.38 -0.36 26.19
CA GLU A 84 -0.57 -1.73 26.68
C GLU A 84 -1.50 -2.43 25.70
N THR A 85 -1.24 -3.70 25.41
CA THR A 85 -2.19 -4.51 24.64
C THR A 85 -3.10 -5.28 25.58
N TRP A 86 -4.38 -5.33 25.22
CA TRP A 86 -5.41 -5.98 26.00
C TRP A 86 -6.26 -6.86 25.10
N SER A 87 -6.52 -8.10 25.52
CA SER A 87 -7.49 -9.00 24.89
C SER A 87 -8.78 -9.04 25.72
N CYS A 88 -9.89 -9.34 25.05
CA CYS A 88 -11.17 -9.60 25.70
C CYS A 88 -11.74 -10.90 25.14
N GLY A 89 -11.85 -11.91 26.00
CA GLY A 89 -12.44 -13.19 25.63
C GLY A 89 -13.98 -13.14 25.64
N PRO A 90 -14.65 -14.23 25.26
CA PRO A 90 -16.11 -14.36 25.38
C PRO A 90 -16.64 -14.21 26.81
N ASP A 91 -15.79 -14.37 27.83
CA ASP A 91 -16.09 -14.13 29.24
C ASP A 91 -16.18 -12.62 29.59
N GLY A 92 -15.82 -11.74 28.65
CA GLY A 92 -15.86 -10.29 28.82
C GLY A 92 -14.75 -9.75 29.72
N VAL A 93 -13.78 -10.58 30.10
CA VAL A 93 -12.70 -10.18 31.01
C VAL A 93 -11.54 -9.63 30.18
N LEU A 94 -11.15 -8.39 30.47
CA LEU A 94 -9.95 -7.79 29.89
C LEU A 94 -8.72 -8.40 30.52
N LYS A 95 -7.81 -8.89 29.68
CA LYS A 95 -6.50 -9.41 30.08
C LYS A 95 -5.43 -8.60 29.37
N GLN A 96 -4.46 -8.14 30.12
CA GLN A 96 -3.28 -7.53 29.54
C GLN A 96 -2.47 -8.63 28.87
N GLU A 97 -2.14 -8.42 27.60
CA GLU A 97 -1.39 -9.37 26.79
C GLU A 97 0.02 -8.83 26.56
N GLU A 98 0.99 -9.72 26.68
CA GLU A 98 2.30 -9.55 26.06
C GLU A 98 2.28 -10.42 24.80
N HIS A 99 1.95 -9.84 23.66
CA HIS A 99 1.97 -10.58 22.41
C HIS A 99 3.41 -10.82 21.97
N ASP A 100 3.80 -12.09 21.91
CA ASP A 100 5.05 -12.52 21.31
C ASP A 100 4.82 -12.76 19.81
N PHE A 101 5.14 -11.75 19.00
CA PHE A 101 5.09 -11.89 17.55
C PHE A 101 6.12 -12.91 17.05
N ASP A 102 7.28 -13.02 17.70
CA ASP A 102 8.32 -13.95 17.26
C ASP A 102 7.87 -15.40 17.46
N GLU A 103 7.15 -15.70 18.55
CA GLU A 103 6.52 -17.02 18.76
C GLU A 103 5.45 -17.32 17.69
N ALA A 104 4.61 -16.34 17.36
CA ALA A 104 3.63 -16.46 16.30
C ALA A 104 4.28 -16.66 14.92
N ALA A 105 5.40 -15.99 14.65
CA ALA A 105 6.15 -16.13 13.40
C ALA A 105 6.91 -17.46 13.31
N ALA A 106 7.44 -17.96 14.42
CA ALA A 106 8.18 -19.21 14.49
C ALA A 106 7.36 -20.41 14.01
N ILE A 107 6.02 -20.38 14.19
CA ILE A 107 5.15 -21.45 13.71
C ILE A 107 5.26 -21.66 12.19
N PHE A 108 5.56 -20.59 11.45
CA PHE A 108 5.66 -20.59 9.99
C PHE A 108 7.07 -20.87 9.45
N GLU A 109 8.10 -21.06 10.28
CA GLU A 109 9.48 -21.28 9.80
C GLU A 109 9.58 -22.45 8.82
N GLY A 110 8.90 -23.56 9.12
CA GLY A 110 8.87 -24.76 8.27
C GLY A 110 8.12 -24.59 6.95
N ALA A 111 7.37 -23.50 6.76
CA ALA A 111 6.57 -23.28 5.56
C ALA A 111 7.42 -23.02 4.31
N ARG A 112 8.64 -22.51 4.49
CA ARG A 112 9.59 -22.21 3.40
C ARG A 112 10.13 -23.46 2.73
N GLU A 113 10.19 -24.55 3.47
CA GLU A 113 10.74 -25.83 3.04
C GLU A 113 9.68 -26.73 2.39
N LEU A 114 8.43 -26.28 2.33
CA LEU A 114 7.36 -27.05 1.69
C LEU A 114 7.65 -27.25 0.20
N ALA A 115 7.47 -28.49 -0.28
CA ALA A 115 7.63 -28.82 -1.69
C ALA A 115 6.63 -28.02 -2.57
N GLU A 116 5.39 -27.93 -2.13
CA GLU A 116 4.33 -27.13 -2.74
C GLU A 116 3.79 -26.12 -1.74
N ASP A 117 3.39 -24.95 -2.23
CA ASP A 117 2.79 -23.92 -1.39
C ASP A 117 1.34 -24.26 -1.07
N GLU A 118 0.87 -23.82 0.09
CA GLU A 118 -0.50 -24.05 0.56
C GLU A 118 -1.03 -22.83 1.32
N SER A 119 -2.30 -22.89 1.76
CA SER A 119 -2.89 -21.81 2.53
C SER A 119 -2.41 -21.80 3.99
N VAL A 120 -2.35 -20.62 4.59
CA VAL A 120 -2.10 -20.45 6.02
C VAL A 120 -3.03 -21.34 6.86
N GLU A 121 -4.32 -21.36 6.53
CA GLU A 121 -5.32 -22.16 7.26
C GLU A 121 -4.98 -23.65 7.27
N ARG A 122 -4.62 -24.20 6.10
CA ARG A 122 -4.26 -25.61 5.95
C ARG A 122 -2.98 -25.94 6.72
N TYR A 123 -2.00 -25.03 6.69
CA TYR A 123 -0.76 -25.22 7.42
C TYR A 123 -0.99 -25.22 8.94
N LEU A 124 -1.80 -24.28 9.45
CA LEU A 124 -2.10 -24.16 10.89
C LEU A 124 -2.88 -25.35 11.46
N GLN A 125 -3.68 -26.05 10.65
CA GLN A 125 -4.40 -27.27 11.07
C GLN A 125 -3.48 -28.38 11.59
N ARG A 126 -2.20 -28.39 11.17
CA ARG A 126 -1.21 -29.37 11.62
C ARG A 126 -0.91 -29.30 13.12
N PHE A 127 -1.28 -28.19 13.77
CA PHE A 127 -0.97 -27.93 15.18
C PHE A 127 -2.18 -28.07 16.10
N GLN A 128 -3.34 -28.50 15.60
CA GLN A 128 -4.60 -28.50 16.36
C GLN A 128 -4.61 -29.47 17.55
N ASP A 129 -3.88 -30.59 17.45
CA ASP A 129 -3.92 -31.66 18.46
C ASP A 129 -2.97 -31.39 19.65
N ASP A 130 -1.98 -30.52 19.48
CA ASP A 130 -1.07 -30.08 20.54
C ASP A 130 -1.62 -28.82 21.20
N ALA A 131 -1.88 -28.86 22.50
CA ALA A 131 -2.51 -27.75 23.20
C ALA A 131 -1.68 -26.46 23.21
N ALA A 132 -0.36 -26.56 23.33
CA ALA A 132 0.53 -25.40 23.32
C ALA A 132 0.63 -24.82 21.91
N ARG A 133 0.88 -25.66 20.90
CA ARG A 133 1.00 -25.21 19.51
C ARG A 133 -0.33 -24.71 18.94
N ARG A 134 -1.47 -25.25 19.40
CA ARG A 134 -2.80 -24.74 19.03
C ARG A 134 -3.00 -23.30 19.50
N ALA A 135 -2.54 -22.94 20.70
CA ALA A 135 -2.63 -21.56 21.19
C ALA A 135 -1.80 -20.60 20.30
N ILE A 136 -0.58 -21.00 19.95
CA ILE A 136 0.29 -20.24 19.03
C ILE A 136 -0.37 -20.13 17.64
N ALA A 137 -0.95 -21.22 17.13
CA ALA A 137 -1.63 -21.21 15.84
C ALA A 137 -2.84 -20.26 15.80
N ILE A 138 -3.57 -20.11 16.92
CA ILE A 138 -4.65 -19.12 17.06
C ILE A 138 -4.08 -17.70 17.00
N SER A 139 -3.00 -17.42 17.73
CA SER A 139 -2.31 -16.12 17.71
C SER A 139 -1.79 -15.78 16.30
N ALA A 140 -1.08 -16.71 15.66
CA ALA A 140 -0.55 -16.56 14.32
C ALA A 140 -1.64 -16.28 13.28
N ARG A 141 -2.79 -16.98 13.39
CA ARG A 141 -3.98 -16.70 12.57
C ARG A 141 -4.47 -15.27 12.76
N ALA A 142 -4.62 -14.83 14.00
CA ALA A 142 -5.07 -13.47 14.31
C ALA A 142 -4.11 -12.40 13.78
N PHE A 143 -2.80 -12.65 13.81
CA PHE A 143 -1.83 -11.76 13.18
C PHE A 143 -1.96 -11.71 11.65
N VAL A 144 -2.10 -12.85 10.97
CA VAL A 144 -2.32 -12.85 9.51
C VAL A 144 -3.61 -12.12 9.13
N GLU A 145 -4.69 -12.31 9.90
CA GLU A 145 -5.97 -11.66 9.61
C GLU A 145 -5.98 -10.17 9.99
N GLY A 146 -5.35 -9.80 11.10
CA GLY A 146 -5.38 -8.44 11.64
C GLY A 146 -4.26 -7.53 11.13
N PHE A 147 -3.03 -8.03 11.09
CA PHE A 147 -1.85 -7.26 10.68
C PHE A 147 -1.69 -7.23 9.17
N GLU A 148 -1.77 -8.39 8.50
CA GLU A 148 -1.65 -8.48 7.03
C GLU A 148 -2.98 -8.20 6.31
N ALA A 149 -4.09 -8.16 7.05
CA ALA A 149 -5.44 -8.06 6.49
C ALA A 149 -5.73 -9.16 5.44
N ALA A 150 -5.20 -10.37 5.66
CA ALA A 150 -5.24 -11.46 4.69
C ALA A 150 -6.19 -12.59 5.10
N ASP A 151 -6.96 -13.11 4.14
CA ASP A 151 -7.79 -14.30 4.34
C ASP A 151 -6.89 -15.55 4.37
N THR A 152 -6.79 -16.16 5.54
CA THR A 152 -5.94 -17.32 5.83
C THR A 152 -6.24 -18.54 4.96
N ARG A 153 -7.44 -18.63 4.37
CA ARG A 153 -7.84 -19.74 3.50
C ARG A 153 -7.21 -19.66 2.10
N VAL A 154 -6.75 -18.47 1.70
CA VAL A 154 -6.14 -18.24 0.38
C VAL A 154 -4.74 -17.61 0.46
N ALA A 155 -4.38 -17.03 1.59
CA ALA A 155 -3.05 -16.49 1.82
C ALA A 155 -2.00 -17.61 1.74
N SER A 156 -0.97 -17.40 0.93
CA SER A 156 0.19 -18.29 0.80
C SER A 156 0.94 -18.35 2.12
N VAL A 157 1.06 -19.54 2.71
CA VAL A 157 1.84 -19.72 3.94
C VAL A 157 3.31 -19.39 3.72
N ARG A 158 3.85 -19.67 2.53
CA ARG A 158 5.22 -19.33 2.17
C ARG A 158 5.43 -17.82 2.10
N ALA A 159 4.50 -17.07 1.51
CA ALA A 159 4.58 -15.62 1.44
C ALA A 159 4.57 -14.97 2.84
N ILE A 160 3.73 -15.47 3.76
CA ILE A 160 3.71 -15.01 5.16
C ILE A 160 5.04 -15.34 5.85
N ALA A 161 5.54 -16.57 5.72
CA ALA A 161 6.83 -16.96 6.28
C ALA A 161 8.00 -16.16 5.69
N ASP A 162 7.92 -15.80 4.41
CA ASP A 162 8.88 -14.95 3.72
C ASP A 162 8.90 -13.54 4.30
N GLU A 163 7.74 -12.90 4.38
CA GLU A 163 7.55 -11.56 4.92
C GLU A 163 8.02 -11.45 6.38
N TRP A 164 7.67 -12.41 7.22
CA TRP A 164 7.89 -12.29 8.67
C TRP A 164 9.30 -12.66 9.13
N SER A 165 10.09 -13.32 8.29
CA SER A 165 11.42 -13.81 8.68
C SER A 165 12.49 -12.76 8.95
N SER A 166 12.30 -11.55 8.44
CA SER A 166 13.19 -10.43 8.77
C SER A 166 12.91 -9.86 10.16
N GLY A 167 11.94 -10.43 10.87
CA GLY A 167 11.33 -9.84 12.04
C GLY A 167 10.35 -8.73 11.65
N VAL A 168 9.38 -8.49 12.54
CA VAL A 168 8.51 -7.31 12.47
C VAL A 168 8.91 -6.40 13.62
N ASP A 169 9.37 -5.20 13.28
CA ASP A 169 9.59 -4.16 14.27
C ASP A 169 8.22 -3.59 14.69
N LEU A 170 7.77 -4.04 15.86
CA LEU A 170 6.51 -3.63 16.47
C LEU A 170 6.56 -2.21 17.03
N ALA A 171 7.69 -1.49 16.93
CA ALA A 171 7.71 -0.06 17.21
C ALA A 171 6.74 0.63 16.25
N ILE A 172 5.76 1.32 16.85
CA ILE A 172 4.72 2.01 16.13
C ILE A 172 4.84 3.50 16.45
N ALA A 173 4.92 4.30 15.40
CA ALA A 173 4.80 5.75 15.50
C ALA A 173 3.63 6.25 14.66
N ARG A 174 3.17 7.47 14.93
CA ARG A 174 2.15 8.17 14.13
C ARG A 174 2.65 9.54 13.69
N PRO A 175 2.32 10.00 12.48
CA PRO A 175 2.58 11.39 12.10
C PRO A 175 1.85 12.37 13.03
N LEU A 176 2.58 13.36 13.56
CA LEU A 176 2.00 14.47 14.29
C LEU A 176 1.12 15.28 13.34
N GLY A 177 -0.19 15.35 13.64
CA GLY A 177 -1.18 16.01 12.79
C GLY A 177 -1.62 15.19 11.56
N GLY A 178 -1.29 13.89 11.52
CA GLY A 178 -1.66 12.99 10.43
C GLY A 178 -0.75 13.08 9.19
N TYR A 179 -1.05 12.29 8.17
CA TYR A 179 -0.26 12.22 6.94
C TYR A 179 -0.52 13.36 5.95
N GLY A 180 -1.60 14.12 6.12
CA GLY A 180 -2.00 15.23 5.27
C GLY A 180 -0.86 16.19 4.92
N PRO A 181 -0.13 16.76 5.92
CA PRO A 181 1.00 17.65 5.67
C PRO A 181 2.10 17.04 4.79
N MET A 182 2.42 15.75 4.99
CA MET A 182 3.42 15.04 4.19
C MET A 182 3.03 14.96 2.70
N PHE A 183 1.77 14.65 2.42
CA PHE A 183 1.27 14.57 1.05
C PHE A 183 1.08 15.95 0.42
N GLY A 184 0.68 16.95 1.20
CA GLY A 184 0.65 18.35 0.75
C GLY A 184 2.05 18.85 0.36
N HIS A 185 3.08 18.51 1.14
CA HIS A 185 4.47 18.81 0.82
C HIS A 185 4.93 18.11 -0.46
N LEU A 186 4.65 16.81 -0.62
CA LEU A 186 4.99 16.07 -1.83
C LEU A 186 4.33 16.65 -3.08
N GLU A 187 3.04 17.00 -2.98
CA GLU A 187 2.31 17.65 -4.07
C GLU A 187 2.91 19.01 -4.42
N ALA A 188 3.13 19.87 -3.42
CA ALA A 188 3.74 21.18 -3.62
C ALA A 188 5.14 21.09 -4.24
N ALA A 189 5.96 20.13 -3.80
CA ALA A 189 7.28 19.87 -4.36
C ALA A 189 7.21 19.40 -5.81
N CYS A 190 6.20 18.60 -6.17
CA CYS A 190 5.96 18.21 -7.56
C CYS A 190 5.57 19.44 -8.40
N SER A 191 4.61 20.24 -7.94
CA SER A 191 4.17 21.45 -8.66
C SER A 191 5.29 22.47 -8.83
N ALA A 192 6.13 22.69 -7.80
CA ALA A 192 7.30 23.55 -7.89
C ALA A 192 8.34 23.04 -8.90
N GLY A 193 8.42 21.72 -9.09
CA GLY A 193 9.23 21.08 -10.12
C GLY A 193 8.62 21.08 -11.52
N GLY A 194 7.46 21.72 -11.72
CA GLY A 194 6.76 21.78 -13.01
C GLY A 194 5.95 20.52 -13.35
N VAL A 195 5.70 19.63 -12.39
CA VAL A 195 4.84 18.46 -12.59
C VAL A 195 3.39 18.90 -12.71
N ARG A 196 2.70 18.46 -13.78
CA ARG A 196 1.25 18.65 -13.91
C ARG A 196 0.50 17.49 -13.29
N ILE A 197 -0.16 17.72 -12.16
CA ILE A 197 -0.99 16.72 -11.48
C ILE A 197 -2.45 16.92 -11.90
N MET A 198 -3.02 15.93 -12.57
CA MET A 198 -4.41 15.92 -13.03
C MET A 198 -5.21 14.95 -12.18
N ARG A 199 -6.00 15.51 -11.25
CA ARG A 199 -6.94 14.79 -10.40
C ARG A 199 -8.23 14.51 -11.17
N SER A 200 -9.09 13.66 -10.62
CA SER A 200 -10.37 13.26 -11.22
C SER A 200 -10.21 12.78 -12.67
N THR A 201 -9.08 12.15 -12.99
CA THR A 201 -8.70 11.73 -14.33
C THR A 201 -8.44 10.23 -14.32
N VAL A 202 -9.48 9.45 -14.63
CA VAL A 202 -9.46 7.99 -14.56
C VAL A 202 -8.81 7.44 -15.83
N VAL A 203 -7.64 6.84 -15.69
CA VAL A 203 -6.99 6.10 -16.79
C VAL A 203 -7.80 4.84 -17.10
N ARG A 204 -8.12 4.62 -18.38
CA ARG A 204 -8.90 3.45 -18.86
C ARG A 204 -8.09 2.55 -19.78
N ARG A 205 -7.15 3.14 -20.53
CA ARG A 205 -6.33 2.39 -21.49
C ARG A 205 -4.94 2.99 -21.62
N ILE A 206 -3.94 2.12 -21.64
CA ILE A 206 -2.53 2.43 -21.86
C ILE A 206 -2.09 1.68 -23.11
N ALA A 207 -2.02 2.40 -24.23
CA ALA A 207 -1.40 1.90 -25.46
C ALA A 207 0.09 2.23 -25.43
N TRP A 208 0.97 1.26 -25.68
CA TRP A 208 2.40 1.43 -25.48
C TRP A 208 3.23 0.65 -26.50
N GLU A 209 4.38 1.20 -26.82
CA GLU A 209 5.47 0.53 -27.53
C GLU A 209 6.79 1.07 -27.00
N ARG A 210 7.92 0.59 -27.53
CA ARG A 210 9.22 1.08 -27.09
C ARG A 210 9.38 2.57 -27.44
N GLY A 211 9.44 3.42 -26.42
CA GLY A 211 9.70 4.85 -26.56
C GLY A 211 8.46 5.72 -26.78
N ALA A 212 7.25 5.13 -26.79
CA ALA A 212 6.01 5.85 -26.94
C ALA A 212 4.88 5.21 -26.13
N VAL A 213 4.06 6.05 -25.49
CA VAL A 213 2.86 5.65 -24.76
C VAL A 213 1.74 6.65 -25.06
N ALA A 214 0.55 6.15 -25.35
CA ALA A 214 -0.70 6.91 -25.40
C ALA A 214 -1.64 6.42 -24.29
N ILE A 215 -2.06 7.34 -23.42
CA ILE A 215 -2.95 7.05 -22.29
C ILE A 215 -4.30 7.70 -22.57
N HIS A 216 -5.33 6.87 -22.62
CA HIS A 216 -6.72 7.33 -22.66
C HIS A 216 -7.26 7.38 -21.23
N ALA A 217 -7.70 8.57 -20.84
CA ALA A 217 -8.28 8.83 -19.53
C ALA A 217 -9.51 9.73 -19.66
N GLY A 218 -10.37 9.75 -18.66
CA GLY A 218 -11.55 10.62 -18.64
C GLY A 218 -11.96 10.99 -17.23
N GLY A 219 -12.61 12.15 -17.10
CA GLY A 219 -13.21 12.59 -15.86
C GLY A 219 -14.63 12.06 -15.66
N ALA A 220 -15.23 12.41 -14.52
CA ALA A 220 -16.64 12.13 -14.24
C ALA A 220 -17.60 12.88 -15.17
N ASP A 221 -17.10 13.89 -15.90
CA ASP A 221 -17.80 14.64 -16.95
C ASP A 221 -17.95 13.85 -18.26
N GLY A 222 -17.34 12.66 -18.37
CA GLY A 222 -17.38 11.82 -19.55
C GLY A 222 -16.48 12.28 -20.70
N ILE A 223 -15.71 13.36 -20.51
CA ILE A 223 -14.81 13.88 -21.54
C ILE A 223 -13.56 13.03 -21.59
N ALA A 224 -13.41 12.27 -22.68
CA ALA A 224 -12.21 11.49 -22.93
C ALA A 224 -11.06 12.40 -23.38
N SER A 225 -9.92 12.26 -22.70
CA SER A 225 -8.64 12.90 -23.02
C SER A 225 -7.61 11.85 -23.38
N THR A 226 -6.72 12.19 -24.31
CA THR A 226 -5.57 11.35 -24.67
C THR A 226 -4.28 12.10 -24.35
N PHE A 227 -3.37 11.43 -23.66
CA PHE A 227 -2.06 11.96 -23.27
C PHE A 227 -0.95 11.12 -23.88
N GLN A 228 0.08 11.76 -24.43
CA GLN A 228 1.22 11.12 -25.08
C GLN A 228 2.53 11.40 -24.33
N ALA A 229 3.32 10.35 -24.12
CA ALA A 229 4.65 10.45 -23.52
C ALA A 229 5.62 9.39 -24.05
N LYS A 230 6.90 9.47 -23.68
CA LYS A 230 7.93 8.47 -24.05
C LYS A 230 7.85 7.22 -23.17
N ALA A 231 7.40 7.39 -21.93
CA ALA A 231 7.30 6.31 -20.95
C ALA A 231 6.11 6.52 -20.00
N VAL A 232 5.71 5.44 -19.34
CA VAL A 232 4.70 5.45 -18.28
C VAL A 232 5.21 4.71 -17.05
N ILE A 233 4.93 5.24 -15.86
CA ILE A 233 5.11 4.56 -14.58
C ILE A 233 3.72 4.27 -14.00
N VAL A 234 3.39 3.00 -13.81
CA VAL A 234 2.10 2.59 -13.24
C VAL A 234 2.29 2.26 -11.77
N THR A 235 1.65 3.04 -10.89
CA THR A 235 1.74 2.89 -9.42
C THR A 235 0.43 2.41 -8.78
N LEU A 236 -0.41 1.76 -9.59
CA LEU A 236 -1.72 1.25 -9.17
C LEU A 236 -1.57 -0.04 -8.34
N PRO A 237 -2.36 -0.22 -7.27
CA PRO A 237 -2.41 -1.48 -6.53
C PRO A 237 -2.83 -2.66 -7.41
N VAL A 238 -2.37 -3.86 -7.07
CA VAL A 238 -2.76 -5.11 -7.75
C VAL A 238 -4.28 -5.24 -7.84
N GLY A 239 -5.01 -4.96 -6.75
CA GLY A 239 -6.48 -5.00 -6.75
C GLY A 239 -7.14 -4.08 -7.78
N VAL A 240 -6.53 -2.95 -8.13
CA VAL A 240 -7.02 -2.06 -9.20
C VAL A 240 -6.68 -2.62 -10.58
N LEU A 241 -5.47 -3.17 -10.74
CA LEU A 241 -5.03 -3.78 -12.00
C LEU A 241 -5.79 -5.06 -12.36
N ARG A 242 -6.37 -5.75 -11.37
CA ARG A 242 -7.21 -6.95 -11.54
C ARG A 242 -8.66 -6.65 -11.92
N GLN A 243 -9.11 -5.40 -11.80
CA GLN A 243 -10.50 -5.06 -12.10
C GLN A 243 -10.83 -5.37 -13.56
N THR A 244 -12.03 -5.87 -13.79
CA THR A 244 -12.62 -6.08 -15.12
C THR A 244 -13.85 -5.17 -15.28
N GLY A 245 -14.22 -4.87 -16.53
CA GLY A 245 -15.37 -4.02 -16.82
C GLY A 245 -15.14 -2.54 -16.54
N GLU A 246 -16.18 -1.87 -16.02
CA GLU A 246 -16.20 -0.42 -15.82
C GLU A 246 -15.30 -0.01 -14.63
N GLY A 247 -14.07 0.40 -14.92
CA GLY A 247 -13.05 0.64 -13.88
C GLY A 247 -11.67 0.17 -14.31
N ALA A 248 -11.63 -0.87 -15.15
CA ALA A 248 -10.42 -1.55 -15.55
C ALA A 248 -9.46 -0.66 -16.34
N VAL A 249 -8.17 -0.82 -16.07
CA VAL A 249 -7.09 -0.27 -16.90
C VAL A 249 -6.66 -1.35 -17.89
N THR A 250 -6.84 -1.09 -19.18
CA THR A 250 -6.44 -2.03 -20.24
C THR A 250 -5.08 -1.65 -20.85
N PHE A 251 -4.33 -2.66 -21.30
CA PHE A 251 -3.01 -2.47 -21.93
C PHE A 251 -3.03 -2.92 -23.39
N ALA A 252 -2.39 -2.15 -24.26
CA ALA A 252 -2.26 -2.49 -25.68
C ALA A 252 -0.83 -2.19 -26.21
N PRO A 253 -0.03 -3.21 -26.58
CA PRO A 253 -0.33 -4.63 -26.47
C PRO A 253 -0.49 -5.05 -24.99
N ASN A 254 -1.05 -6.24 -24.78
CA ASN A 254 -1.27 -6.74 -23.43
C ASN A 254 0.07 -6.86 -22.67
N LEU A 255 0.02 -6.80 -21.33
CA LEU A 255 1.20 -6.97 -20.49
C LEU A 255 1.89 -8.31 -20.79
N PRO A 256 3.23 -8.42 -20.60
CA PRO A 256 3.95 -9.68 -20.77
C PRO A 256 3.32 -10.82 -19.96
N ALA A 257 3.39 -12.05 -20.47
CA ALA A 257 2.70 -13.22 -19.89
C ALA A 257 2.95 -13.37 -18.37
N ARG A 258 4.21 -13.24 -17.94
CA ARG A 258 4.59 -13.31 -16.51
C ARG A 258 3.84 -12.29 -15.64
N LYS A 259 3.59 -11.07 -16.15
CA LYS A 259 2.86 -10.03 -15.42
C LYS A 259 1.36 -10.32 -15.37
N ARG A 260 0.79 -10.90 -16.43
CA ARG A 260 -0.61 -11.34 -16.42
C ARG A 260 -0.83 -12.47 -15.42
N THR A 261 0.02 -13.48 -15.43
CA THR A 261 -0.03 -14.58 -14.45
C THR A 261 0.07 -14.07 -13.01
N ALA A 262 0.91 -13.07 -12.74
CA ALA A 262 1.03 -12.47 -11.40
C ALA A 262 -0.21 -11.65 -10.98
N LEU A 263 -1.00 -11.16 -11.95
CA LEU A 263 -2.27 -10.48 -11.67
C LEU A 263 -3.43 -11.48 -11.56
N GLY A 264 -3.21 -12.78 -11.79
CA GLY A 264 -4.25 -13.82 -11.77
C GLY A 264 -5.41 -13.49 -12.70
#